data_AF-A0A9N9I994-F1
#
_entry.id   AF-A0A9N9I994-F1
#
_cell.length_a   1.000
_cell.length_b   1.000
_cell.length_c   1.000
_cell.angle_alpha   90.00
_cell.angle_beta   90.00
_cell.angle_gamma   90.00
#
_symmetry.space_group_name_H-M   'P 1'
#
loop_
_entity.id
_entity.type
_entity.pdbx_description
1 polymer ?
#
loop_
_entity_poly.entity_id
_entity_poly.type
_entity_poly.pdbx_seq_one_letter_code
_entity_poly.pdbx_strand_id
1 'polypeptide(L)'
;LPMHLFVEKGLELMEVLEKVDNKPIENLQDPHNVYVTAYNEAQKVFRNPFYSIIPIEHIPILRRLVYSKVDRLSNLFEDFIKEKRKSLAAGQSNGDLLEHMIKACEDPDNPTLSDVELRDVQRKAREEVLKILGDDLTPSAEHHASLKYLNMIIRENLRLYPPVPSLTLRVLTEDLKYNNFLIPAGTPIALFLYGIQNSPKLWENPNEFLPE
;
A
#
# COMPACT_ATOMS: atom_id res chain seq x y z
N LEU A 1 20.18 -19.51 6.34
CA LEU A 1 20.42 -18.08 6.61
C LEU A 1 20.32 -17.87 8.13
N PRO A 2 21.10 -16.99 8.77
CA PRO A 2 21.15 -16.92 10.22
C PRO A 2 19.85 -16.38 10.82
N MET A 3 19.28 -17.09 11.81
CA MET A 3 18.05 -16.70 12.53
C MET A 3 18.11 -15.27 13.13
N HIS A 4 19.30 -14.76 13.45
CA HIS A 4 19.48 -13.44 14.06
C HIS A 4 19.11 -12.28 13.12
N LEU A 5 19.49 -12.35 11.83
CA LEU A 5 19.16 -11.34 10.83
C LEU A 5 17.65 -11.20 10.62
N PHE A 6 16.90 -12.28 10.85
CA PHE A 6 15.44 -12.27 10.71
C PHE A 6 14.73 -11.66 11.92
N VAL A 7 15.19 -11.97 13.14
CA VAL A 7 14.67 -11.34 14.36
C VAL A 7 14.91 -9.83 14.35
N GLU A 8 16.07 -9.40 13.87
CA GLU A 8 16.43 -8.00 13.69
C GLU A 8 15.44 -7.26 12.78
N LYS A 9 15.08 -7.82 11.61
CA LYS A 9 14.11 -7.19 10.70
C LYS A 9 12.67 -7.18 11.23
N GLY A 10 12.28 -8.18 12.00
CA GLY A 10 10.98 -8.18 12.69
C GLY A 10 10.90 -7.09 13.78
N LEU A 11 12.00 -6.87 14.50
CA LEU A 11 12.12 -5.80 15.50
C LEU A 11 12.11 -4.41 14.85
N GLU A 12 12.80 -4.23 13.71
CA GLU A 12 12.77 -2.97 12.94
C GLU A 12 11.33 -2.56 12.59
N LEU A 13 10.49 -3.50 12.12
CA LEU A 13 9.09 -3.19 11.83
C LEU A 13 8.30 -2.81 13.10
N MET A 14 8.57 -3.47 14.22
CA MET A 14 7.91 -3.17 15.49
C MET A 14 8.27 -1.76 16.00
N GLU A 15 9.54 -1.35 15.89
CA GLU A 15 10.00 0.00 16.21
C GLU A 15 9.29 1.05 15.34
N VAL A 16 9.14 0.78 14.04
CA VAL A 16 8.41 1.67 13.13
C VAL A 16 6.94 1.81 13.56
N LEU A 17 6.28 0.70 13.89
CA LEU A 17 4.89 0.70 14.36
C LEU A 17 4.73 1.37 15.74
N GLU A 18 5.75 1.38 16.59
CA GLU A 18 5.72 2.10 17.87
C GLU A 18 5.77 3.61 17.71
N LYS A 19 6.46 4.14 16.67
CA LYS A 19 6.52 5.59 16.42
C LYS A 19 5.15 6.24 16.23
N VAL A 20 4.20 5.47 15.69
CA VAL A 20 2.83 5.91 15.39
C VAL A 20 1.82 5.48 16.45
N ASP A 21 2.20 4.67 17.43
CA ASP A 21 1.28 4.18 18.44
C ASP A 21 0.76 5.34 19.32
N ASN A 22 -0.58 5.39 19.48
CA ASN A 22 -1.29 6.42 20.24
C ASN A 22 -1.12 7.88 19.77
N LYS A 23 -0.65 8.14 18.54
CA LYS A 23 -0.59 9.51 18.01
C LYS A 23 -1.90 9.89 17.31
N PRO A 24 -2.34 11.16 17.35
CA PRO A 24 -3.51 11.59 16.57
C PRO A 24 -3.19 11.59 15.07
N ILE A 25 -4.08 11.05 14.23
CA ILE A 25 -3.95 11.06 12.76
C ILE A 25 -4.36 12.44 12.25
N GLU A 26 -3.40 13.36 12.22
CA GLU A 26 -3.60 14.74 11.78
C GLU A 26 -2.42 15.18 10.92
N ASN A 27 -2.66 16.19 10.07
CA ASN A 27 -1.62 16.86 9.28
C ASN A 27 -0.76 15.92 8.40
N LEU A 28 -1.38 14.96 7.72
CA LEU A 28 -0.70 14.00 6.83
C LEU A 28 -0.02 14.64 5.61
N GLN A 29 -0.23 15.93 5.37
CA GLN A 29 0.41 16.69 4.29
C GLN A 29 1.86 17.07 4.62
N ASP A 30 2.24 17.07 5.90
CA ASP A 30 3.62 17.32 6.32
C ASP A 30 4.49 16.09 5.99
N PRO A 31 5.54 16.22 5.14
CA PRO A 31 6.46 15.13 4.82
C PRO A 31 7.20 14.60 6.05
N HIS A 32 7.34 15.43 7.10
CA HIS A 32 7.96 15.07 8.37
C HIS A 32 6.95 14.53 9.39
N ASN A 33 5.68 14.36 9.00
CA ASN A 33 4.67 13.74 9.83
C ASN A 33 5.10 12.34 10.25
N VAL A 34 4.84 12.00 11.51
CA VAL A 34 5.21 10.71 12.09
C VAL A 34 4.59 9.52 11.35
N TYR A 35 3.38 9.67 10.82
CA TYR A 35 2.72 8.63 10.02
C TYR A 35 3.33 8.47 8.64
N VAL A 36 3.65 9.58 7.97
CA VAL A 36 4.28 9.59 6.64
C VAL A 36 5.68 8.98 6.71
N THR A 37 6.46 9.39 7.71
CA THR A 37 7.81 8.86 7.95
C THR A 37 7.78 7.38 8.35
N ALA A 38 6.90 6.97 9.27
CA ALA A 38 6.75 5.57 9.65
C ALA A 38 6.27 4.70 8.47
N TYR A 39 5.35 5.18 7.64
CA TYR A 39 4.93 4.47 6.43
C TYR A 39 6.14 4.24 5.49
N ASN A 40 6.91 5.29 5.21
CA ASN A 40 8.09 5.20 4.35
C ASN A 40 9.16 4.25 4.90
N GLU A 41 9.36 4.22 6.22
CA GLU A 41 10.26 3.28 6.89
C GLU A 41 9.73 1.84 6.81
N ALA A 42 8.45 1.61 7.09
CA ALA A 42 7.82 0.29 6.97
C ALA A 42 7.97 -0.24 5.55
N GLN A 43 7.72 0.60 4.54
CA GLN A 43 7.92 0.26 3.13
C GLN A 43 9.37 -0.15 2.82
N LYS A 44 10.39 0.42 3.48
CA LYS A 44 11.79 -0.03 3.30
C LYS A 44 12.01 -1.43 3.88
N VAL A 45 11.42 -1.72 5.04
CA VAL A 45 11.50 -3.06 5.66
C VAL A 45 10.79 -4.09 4.79
N PHE A 46 9.59 -3.76 4.30
CA PHE A 46 8.77 -4.62 3.43
C PHE A 46 9.38 -4.89 2.06
N ARG A 47 10.15 -3.94 1.51
CA ARG A 47 10.91 -4.13 0.26
C ARG A 47 12.11 -5.08 0.42
N ASN A 48 12.49 -5.44 1.64
CA ASN A 48 13.56 -6.38 1.89
C ASN A 48 13.07 -7.83 1.69
N PRO A 49 13.67 -8.62 0.78
CA PRO A 49 13.25 -9.99 0.52
C PRO A 49 13.35 -10.93 1.74
N PHE A 50 14.19 -10.62 2.73
CA PHE A 50 14.35 -11.44 3.94
C PHE A 50 13.18 -11.33 4.92
N TYR A 51 12.40 -10.24 4.87
CA TYR A 51 11.20 -10.09 5.70
C TYR A 51 10.16 -11.19 5.41
N SER A 52 10.07 -11.61 4.15
CA SER A 52 9.08 -12.55 3.62
C SER A 52 9.29 -14.01 4.05
N ILE A 53 10.47 -14.33 4.60
CA ILE A 53 10.86 -15.68 5.02
C ILE A 53 10.45 -15.93 6.49
N ILE A 54 9.90 -14.91 7.16
CA ILE A 54 9.47 -14.99 8.55
C ILE A 54 7.97 -15.29 8.60
N PRO A 55 7.55 -16.48 9.04
CA PRO A 55 6.19 -16.65 9.52
C PRO A 55 6.08 -15.93 10.86
N ILE A 56 5.77 -14.65 10.87
CA ILE A 56 5.44 -13.88 12.08
C ILE A 56 4.31 -14.62 12.85
N GLU A 57 3.46 -15.33 12.10
CA GLU A 57 2.41 -16.24 12.55
C GLU A 57 2.89 -17.41 13.45
N HIS A 58 4.16 -17.80 13.35
CA HIS A 58 4.75 -18.88 14.13
C HIS A 58 5.57 -18.40 15.34
N ILE A 59 5.65 -17.08 15.59
CA ILE A 59 6.23 -16.52 16.81
C ILE A 59 5.07 -16.03 17.69
N PRO A 60 4.64 -16.79 18.72
CA PRO A 60 3.36 -16.56 19.41
C PRO A 60 3.20 -15.16 20.02
N ILE A 61 4.29 -14.58 20.53
CA ILE A 61 4.31 -13.26 21.16
C ILE A 61 4.14 -12.16 20.11
N LEU A 62 4.87 -12.23 18.99
CA LEU A 62 4.78 -11.28 17.89
C LEU A 62 3.43 -11.38 17.19
N ARG A 63 2.89 -12.60 17.02
CA ARG A 63 1.56 -12.82 16.47
C ARG A 63 0.51 -11.99 17.21
N ARG A 64 0.41 -12.12 18.53
CA ARG A 64 -0.62 -11.42 19.32
C ARG A 64 -0.48 -9.89 19.24
N LEU A 65 0.75 -9.38 19.29
CA LEU A 65 1.03 -7.95 19.21
C LEU A 65 0.70 -7.37 17.83
N VAL A 66 1.07 -8.07 16.75
CA VAL A 66 0.81 -7.62 15.37
C VAL A 66 -0.69 -7.62 15.07
N TYR A 67 -1.42 -8.70 15.40
CA TYR A 67 -2.87 -8.76 15.18
C TYR A 67 -3.62 -7.65 15.94
N SER A 68 -3.27 -7.39 17.20
CA SER A 68 -3.86 -6.29 17.98
C SER A 68 -3.63 -4.91 17.35
N LYS A 69 -2.41 -4.65 16.86
CA LYS A 69 -2.09 -3.39 16.17
C LYS A 69 -2.83 -3.27 14.83
N VAL A 70 -2.93 -4.35 14.06
CA VAL A 70 -3.67 -4.39 12.78
C VAL A 70 -5.16 -4.17 12.98
N ASP A 71 -5.79 -4.84 13.95
CA ASP A 71 -7.22 -4.67 14.26
C ASP A 71 -7.51 -3.23 14.69
N ARG A 72 -6.64 -2.63 15.50
CA ARG A 72 -6.75 -1.22 15.89
C ARG A 72 -6.67 -0.29 14.68
N LEU A 73 -5.71 -0.49 13.79
CA LEU A 73 -5.56 0.30 12.58
C LEU A 73 -6.80 0.17 11.68
N SER A 74 -7.32 -1.05 11.53
CA SER A 74 -8.56 -1.32 10.77
C SER A 74 -9.75 -0.57 11.36
N ASN A 75 -9.93 -0.60 12.68
CA ASN A 75 -11.02 0.11 13.35
C ASN A 75 -10.89 1.63 13.16
N LEU A 76 -9.66 2.16 13.24
CA LEU A 76 -9.41 3.59 13.04
C LEU A 76 -9.73 4.05 11.61
N PHE A 77 -9.41 3.22 10.59
CA PHE A 77 -9.81 3.48 9.20
C PHE A 77 -11.33 3.44 9.04
N GLU A 78 -12.01 2.47 9.63
CA GLU A 78 -13.47 2.38 9.60
C GLU A 78 -14.14 3.58 10.26
N ASP A 79 -13.64 4.02 11.42
CA ASP A 79 -14.12 5.19 12.13
C ASP A 79 -13.92 6.47 11.28
N PHE A 80 -12.74 6.63 10.67
CA PHE A 80 -12.46 7.73 9.75
C PHE A 80 -13.42 7.75 8.56
N ILE A 81 -13.62 6.61 7.89
CA ILE A 81 -14.56 6.49 6.76
C ILE A 81 -15.98 6.84 7.20
N LYS A 82 -16.40 6.35 8.38
CA LYS A 82 -17.74 6.61 8.93
C LYS A 82 -17.95 8.08 9.27
N GLU A 83 -16.96 8.73 9.86
CA GLU A 83 -16.98 10.16 10.16
C GLU A 83 -17.04 11.00 8.88
N LYS A 84 -16.21 10.66 7.87
CA LYS A 84 -16.26 11.28 6.55
C LYS A 84 -17.63 11.15 5.88
N ARG A 85 -18.23 9.96 5.89
CA ARG A 85 -19.58 9.72 5.34
C ARG A 85 -20.63 10.57 6.03
N LYS A 86 -20.56 10.74 7.36
CA LYS A 86 -21.46 11.61 8.12
C LYS A 86 -21.28 13.09 7.76
N SER A 87 -20.04 13.56 7.65
CA SER A 87 -19.73 14.95 7.26
C SER A 87 -20.23 15.27 5.84
N LEU A 88 -20.07 14.34 4.90
CA LEU A 88 -20.62 14.44 3.53
C LEU A 88 -22.15 14.51 3.54
N ALA A 89 -22.82 13.63 4.30
CA ALA A 89 -24.28 13.63 4.43
C ALA A 89 -24.84 14.91 5.09
N ALA A 90 -24.05 15.56 5.94
CA ALA A 90 -24.42 16.82 6.60
C ALA A 90 -24.15 18.07 5.74
N GLY A 91 -23.65 17.93 4.50
CA GLY A 91 -23.27 19.05 3.65
C GLY A 91 -22.04 19.82 4.11
N GLN A 92 -21.40 19.39 5.20
CA GLN A 92 -20.12 19.91 5.69
C GLN A 92 -18.99 19.16 5.01
N SER A 93 -18.77 19.40 3.71
CA SER A 93 -17.59 18.87 3.03
C SER A 93 -16.41 19.83 3.25
N ASN A 94 -15.43 19.43 4.05
CA ASN A 94 -14.11 20.10 4.07
C ASN A 94 -13.30 19.85 2.79
N GLY A 95 -13.90 19.29 1.74
CA GLY A 95 -13.23 18.70 0.58
C GLY A 95 -13.02 17.21 0.80
N ASP A 96 -13.30 16.38 -0.19
CA ASP A 96 -12.92 14.96 -0.13
C ASP A 96 -11.39 14.81 -0.27
N LEU A 97 -10.87 13.60 -0.06
CA LEU A 97 -9.42 13.35 -0.17
C LEU A 97 -8.91 13.76 -1.56
N LEU A 98 -9.72 13.58 -2.60
CA LEU A 98 -9.42 14.00 -3.97
C LEU A 98 -9.35 15.53 -4.08
N GLU A 99 -10.27 16.28 -3.48
CA GLU A 99 -10.27 17.74 -3.47
C GLU A 99 -9.09 18.31 -2.67
N HIS A 100 -8.73 17.68 -1.56
CA HIS A 100 -7.52 18.03 -0.82
C HIS A 100 -6.25 17.67 -1.59
N MET A 101 -6.23 16.54 -2.31
CA MET A 101 -5.11 16.18 -3.20
C MET A 101 -5.01 17.16 -4.36
N ILE A 102 -6.14 17.60 -4.93
CA ILE A 102 -6.19 18.62 -5.99
C ILE A 102 -5.68 19.97 -5.47
N LYS A 103 -6.18 20.45 -4.32
CA LYS A 103 -5.68 21.69 -3.69
C LYS A 103 -4.20 21.61 -3.35
N ALA A 104 -3.75 20.45 -2.87
CA ALA A 104 -2.34 20.20 -2.59
C ALA A 104 -1.49 20.11 -3.89
N CYS A 105 -2.08 19.72 -5.03
CA CYS A 105 -1.43 19.77 -6.34
C CYS A 105 -1.37 21.18 -6.93
N GLU A 106 -2.30 22.06 -6.55
CA GLU A 106 -2.33 23.46 -6.97
C GLU A 106 -1.39 24.35 -6.13
N ASP A 107 -0.89 23.84 -5.00
CA ASP A 107 0.08 24.53 -4.14
C ASP A 107 1.48 24.55 -4.79
N PRO A 108 2.00 25.73 -5.18
CA PRO A 108 3.31 25.86 -5.83
C PRO A 108 4.48 25.50 -4.90
N ASP A 109 4.26 25.47 -3.58
CA ASP A 109 5.29 25.19 -2.57
C ASP A 109 5.25 23.74 -2.06
N ASN A 110 4.33 22.88 -2.54
CA ASN A 110 4.21 21.50 -2.07
C ASN A 110 5.29 20.58 -2.67
N PRO A 111 6.26 20.09 -1.88
CA PRO A 111 7.36 19.26 -2.37
C PRO A 111 6.93 17.82 -2.69
N THR A 112 5.79 17.36 -2.16
CA THR A 112 5.37 15.96 -2.13
C THR A 112 4.58 15.54 -3.38
N LEU A 113 3.88 16.49 -4.00
CA LEU A 113 3.16 16.34 -5.27
C LEU A 113 3.80 17.22 -6.37
N SER A 114 5.05 17.63 -6.14
CA SER A 114 5.82 18.53 -7.01
C SER A 114 6.08 17.95 -8.40
N ASP A 115 6.00 16.62 -8.55
CA ASP A 115 6.21 15.97 -9.82
C ASP A 115 5.11 16.33 -10.82
N VAL A 116 5.49 17.02 -11.91
CA VAL A 116 4.58 17.43 -12.99
C VAL A 116 3.80 16.24 -13.50
N GLU A 117 4.44 15.07 -13.53
CA GLU A 117 3.88 13.80 -13.97
C GLU A 117 2.69 13.35 -13.11
N LEU A 118 2.79 13.47 -11.77
CA LEU A 118 1.69 13.11 -10.85
C LEU A 118 0.48 14.03 -11.03
N ARG A 119 0.71 15.33 -11.31
CA ARG A 119 -0.37 16.28 -11.61
C ARG A 119 -1.06 15.95 -12.93
N ASP A 120 -0.30 15.56 -13.95
CA ASP A 120 -0.85 15.16 -15.25
C ASP A 120 -1.66 13.87 -15.16
N VAL A 121 -1.18 12.87 -14.41
CA VAL A 121 -1.94 11.64 -14.14
C VAL A 121 -3.26 11.95 -13.46
N GLN A 122 -3.26 12.76 -12.39
CA GLN A 122 -4.49 13.11 -11.68
C GLN A 122 -5.48 13.87 -12.55
N ARG A 123 -4.97 14.83 -13.35
CA ARG A 123 -5.79 15.59 -14.29
C ARG A 123 -6.47 14.68 -15.31
N LYS A 124 -5.72 13.78 -15.95
CA LYS A 124 -6.26 12.79 -16.91
C LYS A 124 -7.32 11.89 -16.25
N ALA A 125 -7.08 11.42 -15.03
CA ALA A 125 -8.03 10.60 -14.29
C ALA A 125 -9.33 11.35 -13.98
N ARG A 126 -9.23 12.62 -13.58
CA ARG A 126 -10.40 13.47 -13.32
C ARG A 126 -11.19 13.75 -14.59
N GLU A 127 -10.52 14.05 -15.69
CA GLU A 127 -11.16 14.24 -17.00
C GLU A 127 -11.92 12.98 -17.43
N GLU A 128 -11.35 11.79 -17.22
CA GLU A 128 -12.03 10.52 -17.48
C GLU A 128 -13.27 10.33 -16.60
N VAL A 129 -13.14 10.55 -15.28
CA VAL A 129 -14.23 10.40 -14.31
C VAL A 129 -15.39 11.35 -14.65
N LEU A 130 -15.11 12.63 -14.84
CA LEU A 130 -16.14 13.62 -15.15
C LEU A 130 -16.83 13.34 -16.48
N LYS A 131 -16.09 12.84 -17.47
CA LYS A 131 -16.65 12.46 -18.77
C LYS A 131 -17.60 11.27 -18.68
N ILE A 132 -17.32 10.30 -17.81
CA ILE A 132 -18.11 9.06 -17.70
C ILE A 132 -19.30 9.25 -16.76
N LEU A 133 -19.11 9.91 -15.63
CA LEU A 133 -20.16 10.08 -14.61
C LEU A 133 -21.07 11.29 -14.92
N GLY A 134 -20.55 12.31 -15.61
CA GLY A 134 -21.31 13.53 -15.90
C GLY A 134 -21.59 14.34 -14.64
N ASP A 135 -22.82 14.87 -14.53
CA ASP A 135 -23.22 15.73 -13.41
C ASP A 135 -23.60 14.95 -12.14
N ASP A 136 -24.02 13.68 -12.27
CA ASP A 136 -24.27 12.79 -11.15
C ASP A 136 -23.00 11.98 -10.84
N LEU A 137 -22.25 12.45 -9.84
CA LEU A 137 -20.98 11.84 -9.42
C LEU A 137 -21.15 10.53 -8.64
N THR A 138 -22.30 9.87 -8.72
CA THR A 138 -22.54 8.58 -8.07
C THR A 138 -22.01 7.43 -8.95
N PRO A 139 -20.90 6.75 -8.58
CA PRO A 139 -20.38 5.67 -9.39
C PRO A 139 -21.27 4.42 -9.33
N SER A 140 -21.38 3.71 -10.45
CA SER A 140 -22.02 2.39 -10.56
C SER A 140 -20.98 1.33 -10.96
N ALA A 141 -21.33 0.05 -10.79
CA ALA A 141 -20.47 -1.05 -11.23
C ALA A 141 -20.23 -1.03 -12.75
N GLU A 142 -21.19 -0.54 -13.53
CA GLU A 142 -21.08 -0.40 -14.98
C GLU A 142 -20.10 0.73 -15.34
N HIS A 143 -20.16 1.88 -14.65
CA HIS A 143 -19.20 2.97 -14.83
C HIS A 143 -17.76 2.55 -14.52
N HIS A 144 -17.56 1.68 -13.52
CA HIS A 144 -16.24 1.18 -13.17
C HIS A 144 -15.51 0.51 -14.35
N ALA A 145 -16.23 -0.25 -15.18
CA ALA A 145 -15.64 -0.89 -16.36
C ALA A 145 -15.19 0.12 -17.43
N SER A 146 -15.79 1.31 -17.45
CA SER A 146 -15.47 2.39 -18.38
C SER A 146 -14.31 3.27 -17.93
N LEU A 147 -14.01 3.33 -16.63
CA LEU A 147 -12.93 4.11 -16.01
C LEU A 147 -11.55 3.46 -16.24
N LYS A 148 -11.11 3.38 -17.50
CA LYS A 148 -9.93 2.61 -17.91
C LYS A 148 -8.63 3.18 -17.34
N TYR A 149 -8.45 4.49 -17.42
CA TYR A 149 -7.24 5.15 -16.94
C TYR A 149 -7.17 5.16 -15.41
N LEU A 150 -8.30 5.37 -14.72
CA LEU A 150 -8.34 5.21 -13.28
C LEU A 150 -7.98 3.77 -12.85
N ASN A 151 -8.47 2.77 -13.58
CA ASN A 151 -8.11 1.38 -13.33
C ASN A 151 -6.61 1.10 -13.58
N MET A 152 -6.00 1.74 -14.58
CA MET A 152 -4.56 1.69 -14.82
C MET A 152 -3.78 2.27 -13.63
N ILE A 153 -4.16 3.44 -13.13
CA ILE A 153 -3.57 4.08 -11.94
C ILE A 153 -3.63 3.16 -10.73
N ILE A 154 -4.80 2.56 -10.46
CA ILE A 154 -4.98 1.65 -9.32
C ILE A 154 -4.04 0.45 -9.46
N ARG A 155 -3.97 -0.16 -10.64
CA ARG A 155 -3.10 -1.32 -10.90
C ARG A 155 -1.63 -0.98 -10.74
N GLU A 156 -1.22 0.19 -11.24
CA GLU A 156 0.17 0.64 -11.18
C GLU A 156 0.58 0.99 -9.75
N ASN A 157 -0.32 1.61 -8.98
CA ASN A 157 -0.12 1.83 -7.56
C ASN A 157 0.06 0.49 -6.81
N LEU A 158 -0.76 -0.51 -7.10
CA LEU A 158 -0.64 -1.84 -6.50
C LEU A 158 0.61 -2.61 -6.96
N ARG A 159 1.20 -2.27 -8.12
CA ARG A 159 2.47 -2.84 -8.60
C ARG A 159 3.66 -2.27 -7.83
N LEU A 160 3.71 -0.95 -7.67
CA LEU A 160 4.78 -0.24 -6.97
C LEU A 160 4.67 -0.32 -5.45
N TYR A 161 3.46 -0.34 -4.92
CA TYR A 161 3.17 -0.31 -3.49
C TYR A 161 2.11 -1.35 -3.12
N PRO A 162 2.39 -2.66 -3.32
CA PRO A 162 1.45 -3.70 -2.96
C PRO A 162 1.17 -3.66 -1.44
N PRO A 163 -0.11 -3.76 -1.01
CA PRO A 163 -0.45 -3.84 0.41
C PRO A 163 0.23 -5.01 1.12
N VAL A 164 0.48 -6.09 0.38
CA VAL A 164 1.16 -7.30 0.84
C VAL A 164 2.31 -7.62 -0.14
N PRO A 165 3.57 -7.29 0.19
CA PRO A 165 4.72 -7.43 -0.72
C PRO A 165 5.17 -8.89 -0.92
N SER A 166 4.74 -9.81 -0.06
CA SER A 166 4.93 -11.25 -0.20
C SER A 166 3.72 -12.00 0.28
N LEU A 167 3.33 -13.03 -0.48
CA LEU A 167 2.22 -13.90 -0.07
C LEU A 167 2.59 -14.71 1.18
N THR A 168 1.56 -15.13 1.91
CA THR A 168 1.68 -16.08 3.04
C THR A 168 2.44 -17.33 2.62
N LEU A 169 3.30 -17.82 3.51
CA LEU A 169 4.05 -19.05 3.32
C LEU A 169 3.12 -20.22 3.03
N ARG A 170 3.36 -20.92 1.92
CA ARG A 170 2.71 -22.19 1.61
C ARG A 170 3.68 -23.33 1.88
N VAL A 171 3.20 -24.40 2.47
CA VAL A 171 4.01 -25.61 2.72
C VAL A 171 3.76 -26.60 1.59
N LEU A 172 4.83 -27.11 1.00
CA LEU A 172 4.72 -28.17 0.00
C LEU A 172 4.12 -29.42 0.63
N THR A 173 3.08 -29.96 0.00
CA THR A 173 2.42 -31.20 0.44
C THR A 173 3.10 -32.45 -0.11
N GLU A 174 3.87 -32.30 -1.18
CA GLU A 174 4.63 -33.34 -1.86
C GLU A 174 5.96 -32.78 -2.38
N ASP A 175 6.89 -33.67 -2.75
CA ASP A 175 8.18 -33.28 -3.32
C ASP A 175 7.98 -32.54 -4.66
N LEU A 176 8.53 -31.34 -4.79
CA LEU A 176 8.46 -30.53 -6.00
C LEU A 176 9.79 -30.60 -6.76
N LYS A 177 9.75 -31.13 -7.99
CA LYS A 177 10.88 -31.03 -8.90
C LYS A 177 10.78 -29.74 -9.71
N TYR A 178 11.70 -28.81 -9.46
CA TYR A 178 11.79 -27.54 -10.17
C TYR A 178 13.16 -27.39 -10.85
N ASN A 179 13.18 -27.39 -12.18
CA ASN A 179 14.41 -27.50 -12.98
C ASN A 179 15.27 -28.70 -12.53
N ASN A 180 16.52 -28.43 -12.12
CA ASN A 180 17.47 -29.45 -11.65
C ASN A 180 17.41 -29.64 -10.12
N PHE A 181 16.44 -29.02 -9.44
CA PHE A 181 16.30 -29.07 -7.99
C PHE A 181 15.11 -29.94 -7.59
N LEU A 182 15.32 -30.76 -6.55
CA LEU A 182 14.26 -31.44 -5.82
C LEU A 182 14.03 -30.67 -4.52
N ILE A 183 12.83 -30.14 -4.34
CA ILE A 183 12.41 -29.43 -3.14
C ILE A 183 11.51 -30.39 -2.35
N PRO A 184 11.93 -30.85 -1.16
CA PRO A 184 11.16 -31.85 -0.41
C PRO A 184 9.79 -31.36 0.05
N ALA A 185 8.85 -32.29 0.22
CA ALA A 185 7.63 -32.09 0.96
C ALA A 185 7.91 -31.52 2.36
N GLY A 186 7.02 -30.67 2.85
CA GLY A 186 7.20 -29.94 4.11
C GLY A 186 8.05 -28.67 3.99
N THR A 187 8.63 -28.38 2.83
CA THR A 187 9.37 -27.12 2.61
C THR A 187 8.42 -25.94 2.54
N PRO A 188 8.61 -24.88 3.35
CA PRO A 188 7.84 -23.65 3.23
C PRO A 188 8.35 -22.79 2.06
N ILE A 189 7.43 -22.31 1.24
CA ILE A 189 7.68 -21.49 0.05
C ILE A 189 6.93 -20.16 0.19
N ALA A 190 7.66 -19.05 0.05
CA ALA A 190 7.09 -17.70 -0.05
C ALA A 190 7.20 -17.21 -1.49
N LEU A 191 6.17 -16.50 -1.95
CA LEU A 191 6.21 -15.78 -3.23
C LEU A 191 6.47 -14.30 -2.96
N PHE A 192 7.66 -13.83 -3.35
CA PHE A 192 8.01 -12.42 -3.24
C PHE A 192 7.37 -11.61 -4.37
N LEU A 193 6.12 -11.22 -4.15
CA LEU A 193 5.27 -10.52 -5.12
C LEU A 193 5.88 -9.19 -5.56
N TYR A 194 6.36 -8.38 -4.61
CA TYR A 194 6.99 -7.09 -4.89
C TYR A 194 8.16 -7.22 -5.86
N GLY A 195 9.04 -8.21 -5.64
CA GLY A 195 10.19 -8.45 -6.53
C GLY A 195 9.80 -8.89 -7.93
N ILE A 196 8.68 -9.59 -8.09
CA ILE A 196 8.14 -9.95 -9.41
C ILE A 196 7.55 -8.71 -10.10
N GLN A 197 6.75 -7.93 -9.37
CA GLN A 197 6.09 -6.71 -9.86
C GLN A 197 7.05 -5.56 -10.17
N ASN A 198 8.28 -5.60 -9.64
CA ASN A 198 9.31 -4.58 -9.85
C ASN A 198 10.57 -5.19 -10.49
N SER A 199 10.46 -6.35 -11.14
CA SER A 199 11.60 -6.99 -11.78
C SER A 199 12.00 -6.23 -13.04
N PRO A 200 13.25 -5.72 -13.16
CA PRO A 200 13.72 -5.08 -14.40
C PRO A 200 13.82 -6.06 -15.58
N LYS A 201 13.60 -7.36 -15.35
CA LYS A 201 13.51 -8.38 -16.42
C LYS A 201 12.12 -8.45 -17.04
N LEU A 202 11.09 -7.98 -16.32
CA LEU A 202 9.68 -8.08 -16.72
C LEU A 202 9.06 -6.71 -17.00
N TRP A 203 9.60 -5.65 -16.38
CA TRP A 203 9.09 -4.28 -16.46
C TRP A 203 10.20 -3.34 -16.92
N GLU A 204 9.87 -2.48 -17.87
CA GLU A 204 10.68 -1.32 -18.22
C GLU A 204 10.49 -0.25 -17.12
N ASN A 205 11.58 0.41 -16.72
CA ASN A 205 11.59 1.41 -15.64
C ASN A 205 10.78 1.01 -14.39
N PRO A 206 11.09 -0.13 -13.74
CA PRO A 206 10.24 -0.74 -12.71
C PRO A 206 9.99 0.14 -11.47
N ASN A 207 10.81 1.16 -11.25
CA ASN A 207 10.71 2.07 -10.11
C ASN A 207 9.91 3.35 -10.42
N GLU A 208 9.55 3.58 -11.68
CA GLU A 208 8.76 4.73 -12.11
C GLU A 208 7.26 4.38 -12.06
N PHE A 209 6.44 5.39 -11.82
CA PHE A 209 4.97 5.26 -11.80
C PHE A 209 4.43 5.57 -13.19
N LEU A 210 4.11 4.52 -13.96
CA LEU A 210 3.70 4.62 -15.36
C LEU A 210 2.36 3.88 -15.57
N PRO A 211 1.21 4.57 -15.46
CA PRO A 211 -0.10 3.94 -15.66
C PRO A 211 -0.35 3.47 -17.11
N GLU A 212 0.21 4.15 -18.11
CA GLU A 212 0.04 3.82 -19.54
C GLU A 212 0.77 2.54 -19.99
#